data_AF-A0AAW3YWH6-F1
#
_entry.id   AF-A0AAW3YWH6-F1
#
_cell.length_a   1.000
_cell.length_b   1.000
_cell.length_c   1.000
_cell.angle_alpha   90.00
_cell.angle_beta   90.00
_cell.angle_gamma   90.00
#
_symmetry.space_group_name_H-M   'P 1'
#
loop_
_entity.id
_entity.type
_entity.pdbx_description
1 polymer ?
#
loop_
_entity_poly.entity_id
_entity_poly.type
_entity_poly.pdbx_seq_one_letter_code
_entity_poly.pdbx_strand_id
1 'polypeptide(L)'
;MFRSTDIAVGLYILGQIFRTQGRIREACRYLAIACGYLELNRDLSMLFNVAMCDTENRKEELRKKRASKGGFGRGRKFEPVCQKVIELLEKTKRPELVWEKKEHAFKAIDENLWQFIEEKGIVLEHSELRSCVFRWSREREDVREVFERVVA
;
A
#
# COMPACT_ATOMS: atom_id res chain seq x y z
N MET A 1 -16.07 -41.72 14.17
CA MET A 1 -15.52 -42.06 12.83
C MET A 1 -15.51 -40.76 12.04
N PHE A 2 -14.35 -40.09 11.90
CA PHE A 2 -14.27 -38.85 11.13
C PHE A 2 -14.58 -39.16 9.66
N ARG A 3 -15.45 -38.38 9.02
CA ARG A 3 -15.77 -38.62 7.62
C ARG A 3 -14.55 -38.22 6.80
N SER A 4 -14.24 -38.99 5.76
CA SER A 4 -13.11 -38.74 4.85
C SER A 4 -13.11 -37.32 4.26
N THR A 5 -14.27 -36.66 4.23
CA THR A 5 -14.47 -35.25 3.88
C THR A 5 -13.85 -34.27 4.89
N ASP A 6 -13.88 -34.56 6.19
CA ASP A 6 -13.34 -33.67 7.23
C ASP A 6 -11.81 -33.58 7.12
N ILE A 7 -11.18 -34.69 6.73
CA ILE A 7 -9.74 -34.78 6.49
C ILE A 7 -9.35 -33.95 5.26
N ALA A 8 -10.12 -34.03 4.18
CA ALA A 8 -9.86 -33.25 2.97
C ALA A 8 -9.95 -31.74 3.21
N VAL A 9 -10.94 -31.29 3.99
CA VAL A 9 -11.10 -29.88 4.37
C VAL A 9 -9.92 -29.39 5.21
N GLY A 10 -9.51 -30.17 6.21
CA GLY A 10 -8.34 -29.84 7.04
C GLY A 10 -7.06 -29.68 6.21
N LEU A 11 -6.82 -30.61 5.29
CA LEU A 11 -5.66 -30.58 4.39
C LEU A 11 -5.70 -29.40 3.41
N TYR A 12 -6.89 -29.05 2.90
CA TYR A 12 -7.07 -27.89 2.04
C TYR A 12 -6.71 -26.58 2.76
N ILE A 13 -7.24 -26.40 3.97
CA ILE A 13 -6.96 -25.20 4.80
C ILE A 13 -5.47 -25.09 5.11
N LEU A 14 -4.83 -26.19 5.52
CA LEU A 14 -3.38 -26.25 5.75
C LEU A 14 -2.60 -25.86 4.49
N GLY A 15 -2.99 -26.38 3.33
CA GLY A 15 -2.39 -26.04 2.04
C GLY A 15 -2.45 -24.54 1.74
N GLN A 16 -3.59 -23.89 1.98
CA GLN A 16 -3.74 -22.45 1.79
C GLN A 16 -2.90 -21.63 2.77
N ILE A 17 -2.79 -22.05 4.04
CA ILE A 17 -1.94 -21.39 5.04
C ILE A 17 -0.45 -21.45 4.63
N PHE A 18 0.03 -22.60 4.16
CA PHE A 18 1.43 -22.69 3.70
C PHE A 18 1.67 -21.86 2.42
N ARG A 19 0.66 -21.75 1.56
CA ARG A 19 0.75 -20.92 0.35
C ARG A 19 0.89 -19.43 0.69
N THR A 20 0.13 -18.93 1.67
CA THR A 20 0.23 -17.53 2.10
C THR A 20 1.56 -17.21 2.79
N GLN A 21 2.18 -18.21 3.44
CA GLN A 21 3.52 -18.11 4.02
C GLN A 21 4.66 -18.21 2.98
N GLY A 22 4.37 -18.40 1.69
CA GLY A 22 5.38 -18.57 0.64
C GLY A 22 6.02 -19.97 0.61
N ARG A 23 5.54 -20.91 1.43
CA ARG A 23 6.01 -22.31 1.50
C ARG A 23 5.31 -23.16 0.45
N ILE A 24 5.62 -22.88 -0.81
CA ILE A 24 4.89 -23.42 -1.97
C ILE A 24 4.99 -24.95 -2.07
N ARG A 25 6.14 -25.54 -1.73
CA ARG A 25 6.35 -26.99 -1.86
C ARG A 25 5.47 -27.79 -0.89
N GLU A 26 5.34 -27.32 0.34
CA GLU A 26 4.46 -27.90 1.35
C GLU A 26 2.99 -27.65 1.02
N ALA A 27 2.65 -26.45 0.58
CA ALA A 27 1.29 -26.11 0.12
C ALA A 27 0.80 -27.07 -0.98
N CYS A 28 1.62 -27.29 -2.01
CA CYS A 28 1.28 -28.21 -3.10
C CYS A 28 1.08 -29.65 -2.62
N ARG A 29 1.86 -30.12 -1.65
CA ARG A 29 1.70 -31.47 -1.08
C ARG A 29 0.35 -31.63 -0.39
N TYR A 30 -0.01 -30.69 0.49
CA TYR A 30 -1.28 -30.77 1.22
C TYR A 30 -2.49 -30.62 0.31
N LEU A 31 -2.42 -29.73 -0.69
CA LEU A 31 -3.49 -29.57 -1.68
C LEU A 31 -3.64 -30.81 -2.56
N ALA A 32 -2.55 -31.44 -3.00
CA ALA A 32 -2.61 -32.67 -3.80
C ALA A 32 -3.24 -33.84 -3.01
N ILE A 33 -2.89 -33.99 -1.73
CA ILE A 33 -3.49 -35.02 -0.86
C ILE A 33 -4.98 -34.73 -0.64
N ALA A 34 -5.37 -33.47 -0.41
CA ALA A 34 -6.77 -33.07 -0.29
C ALA A 34 -7.57 -33.46 -1.55
N CYS A 35 -7.04 -33.16 -2.75
CA CYS A 35 -7.66 -33.57 -4.01
C CYS A 35 -7.82 -35.10 -4.11
N GLY A 36 -6.79 -35.87 -3.73
CA GLY A 36 -6.86 -37.33 -3.73
C GLY A 36 -7.97 -37.88 -2.84
N TYR A 37 -8.19 -37.31 -1.65
CA TYR A 37 -9.30 -37.69 -0.77
C TYR A 37 -10.68 -37.35 -1.37
N LEU A 38 -10.79 -36.26 -2.11
CA LEU A 38 -12.06 -35.84 -2.75
C LEU A 38 -12.38 -36.70 -3.98
N GLU A 39 -11.37 -37.04 -4.78
CA GLU A 39 -11.51 -37.97 -5.91
C GLU A 39 -11.92 -39.37 -5.44
N LEU A 40 -11.35 -39.87 -4.34
CA LEU A 40 -11.68 -41.18 -3.77
C LEU A 40 -13.13 -41.27 -3.30
N ASN A 41 -13.69 -40.16 -2.82
CA ASN A 41 -15.09 -40.07 -2.40
C ASN A 41 -16.06 -39.72 -3.56
N ARG A 42 -15.57 -39.56 -4.80
CA ARG A 42 -16.32 -39.11 -5.99
C ARG A 42 -17.10 -37.81 -5.77
N ASP A 43 -16.67 -36.97 -4.84
CA ASP A 43 -17.38 -35.75 -4.49
C ASP A 43 -16.92 -34.58 -5.37
N LEU A 44 -17.34 -34.63 -6.64
CA LEU A 44 -17.06 -33.62 -7.67
C LEU A 44 -17.57 -32.22 -7.28
N SER A 45 -18.57 -32.14 -6.39
CA SER A 45 -19.11 -30.87 -5.90
C SER A 45 -18.06 -30.07 -5.13
N MET A 46 -17.15 -30.74 -4.42
CA MET A 46 -16.13 -30.08 -3.60
C MET A 46 -14.93 -29.61 -4.44
N LEU A 47 -14.56 -30.35 -5.49
CA LEU A 47 -13.57 -29.91 -6.48
C LEU A 47 -14.03 -28.63 -7.19
N PHE A 48 -15.32 -28.55 -7.52
CA PHE A 48 -15.93 -27.34 -8.08
C PHE A 48 -15.85 -26.16 -7.10
N ASN A 49 -16.21 -26.36 -5.83
CA ASN A 49 -16.16 -25.32 -4.81
C ASN A 49 -14.72 -24.81 -4.55
N VAL A 50 -13.73 -25.71 -4.54
CA VAL A 50 -12.31 -25.36 -4.40
C VAL A 50 -11.82 -24.53 -5.58
N ALA A 51 -12.18 -24.92 -6.81
CA ALA A 51 -11.84 -24.17 -8.01
C ALA A 51 -12.46 -22.77 -8.00
N MET A 52 -13.74 -22.66 -7.61
CA MET A 52 -14.42 -21.37 -7.50
C MET A 52 -13.75 -20.47 -6.45
N CYS A 53 -13.40 -21.00 -5.28
CA CYS A 53 -12.73 -20.24 -4.23
C CYS A 53 -11.34 -19.73 -4.68
N ASP A 54 -10.54 -20.53 -5.39
CA ASP A 54 -9.25 -20.09 -5.93
C ASP A 54 -9.42 -18.96 -6.97
N THR A 55 -10.46 -19.03 -7.82
CA THR A 55 -10.76 -17.94 -8.78
C THR A 55 -11.17 -16.64 -8.09
N GLU A 56 -11.93 -16.72 -7.00
CA GLU A 56 -12.35 -15.54 -6.21
C GLU A 56 -11.16 -14.92 -5.49
N ASN A 57 -10.32 -15.73 -4.85
CA ASN A 57 -9.09 -15.28 -4.19
C ASN A 57 -8.16 -14.59 -5.19
N ARG A 58 -8.01 -15.15 -6.41
CA ARG A 58 -7.22 -14.52 -7.48
C ARG A 58 -7.81 -13.18 -7.93
N LYS A 59 -9.14 -13.07 -8.03
CA LYS A 59 -9.81 -11.79 -8.33
C LYS A 59 -9.57 -10.77 -7.23
N GLU A 60 -9.61 -11.17 -5.97
CA GLU A 60 -9.34 -10.29 -4.83
C GLU A 60 -7.89 -9.81 -4.81
N GLU A 61 -6.92 -10.70 -5.03
CA GLU A 61 -5.52 -10.30 -5.17
C GLU A 61 -5.31 -9.32 -6.33
N LEU A 62 -5.97 -9.53 -7.47
CA LEU A 62 -5.93 -8.60 -8.59
C LEU A 62 -6.54 -7.24 -8.24
N ARG A 63 -7.63 -7.21 -7.46
CA ARG A 63 -8.21 -5.95 -6.92
C ARG A 63 -7.22 -5.25 -6.00
N LYS A 64 -6.57 -5.97 -5.07
CA LYS A 64 -5.52 -5.42 -4.19
C LYS A 64 -4.35 -4.84 -4.98
N LYS A 65 -3.86 -5.57 -6.00
CA LYS A 65 -2.78 -5.10 -6.91
C LYS A 65 -3.18 -3.89 -7.74
N ARG A 66 -4.45 -3.79 -8.17
CA ARG A 66 -4.96 -2.61 -8.90
C ARG A 66 -5.09 -1.40 -7.97
N ALA A 67 -5.57 -1.60 -6.74
CA ALA A 67 -5.66 -0.55 -5.73
C ALA A 67 -4.26 0.02 -5.38
N SER A 68 -3.25 -0.84 -5.20
CA SER A 68 -1.88 -0.39 -4.93
C SER A 68 -1.26 0.38 -6.10
N LYS A 69 -1.49 -0.05 -7.34
CA LYS A 69 -1.08 0.70 -8.55
C LYS A 69 -1.79 2.06 -8.65
N GLY A 70 -3.07 2.14 -8.27
CA GLY A 70 -3.82 3.40 -8.22
C GLY A 70 -3.24 4.39 -7.21
N GLY A 71 -2.81 3.92 -6.03
CA GLY A 71 -2.11 4.72 -5.03
C GLY A 71 -0.76 5.24 -5.53
N PHE A 72 0.02 4.37 -6.17
CA PHE A 72 1.33 4.73 -6.75
C PHE A 72 1.21 5.76 -7.89
N GLY A 73 0.19 5.63 -8.74
CA GLY A 73 -0.09 6.60 -9.82
C GLY A 73 -0.50 7.98 -9.31
N ARG A 74 -1.17 8.07 -8.14
CA ARG A 74 -1.47 9.35 -7.49
C ARG A 74 -0.22 10.01 -6.92
N GLY A 75 0.72 9.24 -6.37
CA GLY A 75 2.00 9.77 -5.86
C GLY A 75 2.80 10.54 -6.92
N ARG A 76 2.89 10.01 -8.14
CA ARG A 76 3.61 10.68 -9.25
C ARG A 76 2.99 12.01 -9.68
N LYS A 77 1.67 12.21 -9.53
CA LYS A 77 1.00 13.46 -9.93
C LYS A 77 1.47 14.66 -9.09
N PHE A 78 1.85 14.41 -7.84
CA PHE A 78 2.27 15.44 -6.90
C PHE A 78 3.79 15.48 -6.71
N GLU A 79 4.54 14.71 -7.49
CA GLU A 79 6.00 14.75 -7.50
C GLU A 79 6.56 16.17 -7.71
N PRO A 80 6.02 17.00 -8.64
CA PRO A 80 6.49 18.37 -8.81
C PRO A 80 6.25 19.23 -7.58
N VAL A 81 5.16 19.00 -6.86
CA VAL A 81 4.83 19.72 -5.61
C VAL A 81 5.79 19.31 -4.50
N CYS A 82 6.09 18.01 -4.38
CA CYS A 82 7.07 17.50 -3.41
C CYS A 82 8.45 18.12 -3.63
N GLN A 83 8.91 18.17 -4.88
CA GLN A 83 10.20 18.81 -5.21
C GLN A 83 10.17 20.31 -4.90
N LYS A 84 9.05 20.99 -5.15
CA LYS A 84 8.90 22.41 -4.82
C LYS A 84 8.92 22.66 -3.32
N VAL A 85 8.32 21.79 -2.51
CA VAL A 85 8.41 21.85 -1.04
C VAL A 85 9.87 21.83 -0.59
N ILE A 86 10.66 20.89 -1.12
CA ILE A 86 12.10 20.77 -0.80
C ILE A 86 12.83 22.06 -1.19
N GLU A 87 12.64 22.51 -2.44
CA GLU A 87 13.27 23.73 -2.95
C GLU A 87 12.94 24.97 -2.10
N LEU A 88 11.68 25.13 -1.69
CA LEU A 88 11.23 26.27 -0.89
C LEU A 88 11.74 26.20 0.54
N LEU A 89 11.82 25.02 1.15
CA LEU A 89 12.38 24.85 2.49
C LEU A 89 13.89 25.09 2.52
N GLU A 90 14.61 24.77 1.46
CA GLU A 90 16.04 25.06 1.33
C GLU A 90 16.33 26.54 1.05
N LYS A 91 15.49 27.20 0.24
CA LYS A 91 15.68 28.61 -0.14
C LYS A 91 15.18 29.63 0.87
N THR A 92 14.15 29.28 1.64
CA THR A 92 13.60 30.20 2.65
C THR A 92 14.68 30.47 3.69
N LYS A 93 15.10 31.74 3.81
CA LYS A 93 16.10 32.18 4.80
C LYS A 93 15.66 31.72 6.18
N ARG A 94 16.44 30.82 6.76
CA ARG A 94 16.24 30.35 8.14
C ARG A 94 16.24 31.57 9.07
N PRO A 95 15.32 31.66 10.05
CA PRO A 95 15.58 32.51 11.20
C PRO A 95 16.87 31.99 11.89
N GLU A 96 17.64 32.87 12.53
CA GLU A 96 18.87 32.48 13.27
C GLU A 96 18.60 31.37 14.29
N LEU A 97 17.35 31.28 14.76
CA LEU A 97 16.77 30.12 15.41
C LEU A 97 15.99 29.28 14.38
N VAL A 98 16.46 28.05 14.19
CA VAL A 98 15.77 26.98 13.46
C VAL A 98 14.28 26.92 13.87
N TRP A 99 13.37 26.57 12.95
CA TRP A 99 11.94 26.55 13.28
C TRP A 99 11.64 25.53 14.39
N GLU A 100 10.93 25.94 15.45
CA GLU A 100 10.57 25.03 16.54
C GLU A 100 9.60 23.92 16.11
N LYS A 101 8.82 24.15 15.05
CA LYS A 101 7.77 23.23 14.59
C LYS A 101 7.68 23.20 13.07
N LYS A 102 7.36 22.01 12.53
CA LYS A 102 7.05 21.80 11.09
C LYS A 102 5.95 22.75 10.59
N GLU A 103 5.04 23.17 11.46
CA GLU A 103 3.97 24.12 11.15
C GLU A 103 4.48 25.52 10.81
N HIS A 104 5.52 25.99 11.51
CA HIS A 104 6.13 27.28 11.22
C HIS A 104 6.90 27.25 9.90
N ALA A 105 7.64 26.17 9.66
CA ALA A 105 8.31 25.91 8.39
C ALA A 105 7.31 25.86 7.22
N PHE A 106 6.19 25.17 7.38
CA PHE A 106 5.14 25.09 6.36
C PHE A 106 4.50 26.46 6.08
N LYS A 107 4.13 27.22 7.12
CA LYS A 107 3.55 28.57 6.95
C LYS A 107 4.46 29.51 6.16
N ALA A 108 5.78 29.37 6.29
CA ALA A 108 6.74 30.20 5.57
C ALA A 108 6.77 29.91 4.05
N ILE A 109 6.35 28.71 3.64
CA ILE A 109 6.35 28.27 2.23
C ILE A 109 4.94 28.14 1.63
N ASP A 110 3.88 28.20 2.45
CA ASP A 110 2.50 27.90 2.06
C ASP A 110 2.05 28.70 0.84
N GLU A 111 2.16 30.03 0.91
CA GLU A 111 1.76 30.95 -0.16
C GLU A 111 2.55 30.70 -1.47
N ASN A 112 3.87 30.56 -1.37
CA ASN A 112 4.75 30.32 -2.53
C ASN A 112 4.49 28.94 -3.16
N LEU A 113 4.16 27.95 -2.33
CA LEU A 113 3.83 26.60 -2.77
C LEU A 113 2.47 26.57 -3.45
N TRP A 114 1.50 27.32 -2.93
CA TRP A 114 0.17 27.45 -3.52
C TRP A 114 0.22 28.13 -4.89
N GLN A 115 0.95 29.25 -5.02
CA GLN A 115 1.16 29.91 -6.30
C GLN A 115 1.74 28.96 -7.37
N PHE A 116 2.72 28.14 -6.99
CA PHE A 116 3.28 27.13 -7.89
C PHE A 116 2.25 26.06 -8.33
N ILE A 117 1.36 25.64 -7.43
CA ILE A 117 0.30 24.66 -7.73
C ILE A 117 -0.70 25.24 -8.73
N GLU A 118 -1.12 26.49 -8.52
CA GLU A 118 -2.00 27.22 -9.44
C GLU A 118 -1.36 27.40 -10.82
N GLU A 119 -0.11 27.88 -10.87
CA GLU A 119 0.64 28.06 -12.12
C GLU A 119 0.79 26.75 -12.92
N LYS A 120 0.99 25.63 -12.22
CA LYS A 120 1.13 24.30 -12.85
C LYS A 120 -0.21 23.62 -13.15
N GLY A 121 -1.33 24.21 -12.75
CA GLY A 121 -2.67 23.62 -12.92
C GLY A 121 -2.81 22.25 -12.24
N ILE A 122 -2.15 22.07 -11.09
CA ILE A 122 -2.19 20.79 -10.37
C ILE A 122 -3.50 20.71 -9.58
N VAL A 123 -4.26 19.64 -9.78
CA VAL A 123 -5.54 19.43 -9.10
C VAL A 123 -5.29 19.02 -7.64
N LEU A 124 -5.08 20.01 -6.77
CA LEU A 124 -4.94 19.88 -5.33
C LEU A 124 -5.68 21.05 -4.66
N GLU A 125 -6.49 20.76 -3.65
CA GLU A 125 -7.19 21.81 -2.89
C GLU A 125 -6.26 22.46 -1.86
N HIS A 126 -6.39 23.77 -1.65
CA HIS A 126 -5.58 24.51 -0.67
C HIS A 126 -5.78 23.97 0.76
N SER A 127 -7.00 23.55 1.09
CA SER A 127 -7.36 22.93 2.37
C SER A 127 -6.58 21.63 2.63
N GLU A 128 -6.25 20.89 1.56
CA GLU A 128 -5.56 19.60 1.63
C GLU A 128 -4.03 19.73 1.56
N LEU A 129 -3.51 20.90 1.14
CA LEU A 129 -2.08 21.12 0.93
C LEU A 129 -1.26 20.82 2.19
N ARG A 130 -1.66 21.41 3.32
CA ARG A 130 -0.98 21.20 4.61
C ARG A 130 -0.93 19.72 5.00
N SER A 131 -2.07 19.04 4.92
CA SER A 131 -2.19 17.62 5.24
C SER A 131 -1.33 16.76 4.32
N CYS A 132 -1.28 17.08 3.02
CA CYS A 132 -0.43 16.38 2.05
C CYS A 132 1.05 16.55 2.36
N VAL A 133 1.51 17.76 2.63
CA VAL A 133 2.92 18.03 2.95
C VAL A 133 3.34 17.32 4.24
N PHE A 134 2.50 17.34 5.28
CA PHE A 134 2.80 16.64 6.52
C PHE A 134 2.82 15.12 6.36
N ARG A 135 1.90 14.56 5.55
CA ARG A 135 1.95 13.15 5.19
C ARG A 135 3.26 12.80 4.46
N TRP A 136 3.69 13.61 3.50
CA TRP A 136 4.97 13.39 2.81
C TRP A 136 6.17 13.49 3.74
N SER A 137 6.15 14.37 4.74
CA SER A 137 7.20 14.43 5.77
C SER A 137 7.33 13.16 6.64
N ARG A 138 6.36 12.23 6.55
CA ARG A 138 6.36 10.94 7.26
C ARG A 138 6.62 9.76 6.32
N GLU A 139 6.08 9.84 5.11
CA GLU A 139 6.09 8.75 4.12
C GLU A 139 7.27 8.84 3.15
N ARG A 140 7.79 10.04 2.88
CA ARG A 140 8.92 10.24 1.96
C ARG A 140 10.18 10.68 2.71
N GLU A 141 11.27 9.99 2.42
CA GLU A 141 12.56 10.21 3.08
C GLU A 141 13.17 11.57 2.73
N ASP A 142 13.10 11.97 1.46
CA ASP A 142 13.59 13.26 0.95
C ASP A 142 12.93 14.46 1.66
N VAL A 143 11.60 14.47 1.75
CA VAL A 143 10.86 15.53 2.44
C VAL A 143 11.11 15.49 3.94
N ARG A 144 11.21 14.30 4.54
CA ARG A 144 11.49 14.13 5.97
C ARG A 144 12.83 14.74 6.35
N GLU A 145 13.89 14.41 5.62
CA GLU A 145 15.24 14.93 5.88
C GLU A 145 15.29 16.46 5.83
N VAL A 146 14.62 17.07 4.87
CA VAL A 146 14.60 18.53 4.74
C VAL A 146 13.89 19.15 5.94
N PHE A 147 12.75 18.61 6.36
CA PHE A 147 12.06 19.05 7.58
C PHE A 147 12.91 18.87 8.84
N GLU A 148 13.65 17.76 8.98
CA GLU A 148 14.56 17.52 10.10
C GLU A 148 15.76 18.48 10.09
N ARG A 149 16.24 18.89 8.91
CA ARG A 149 17.30 19.90 8.80
C ARG A 149 16.83 21.31 9.14
N VAL A 150 15.53 21.59 8.97
CA VAL A 150 14.98 22.94 9.17
C VAL A 150 14.17 23.11 10.45
N VAL A 151 13.89 22.02 11.18
CA VAL A 151 13.22 22.01 12.48
C VAL A 151 14.20 21.52 13.54
N ALA A 152 14.31 22.23 14.66
CA ALA A 152 15.19 21.89 15.78
C ALA A 152 14.54 20.91 16.76
#